data_AF-A0A928VL57-F1
#
_entry.id   AF-A0A928VL57-F1
#
_cell.length_a   1.000
_cell.length_b   1.000
_cell.length_c   1.000
_cell.angle_alpha   90.00
_cell.angle_beta   90.00
_cell.angle_gamma   90.00
#
_symmetry.space_group_name_H-M   'P 1'
#
loop_
_entity.id
_entity.type
_entity.pdbx_description
1 polymer ?
#
loop_
_entity_poly.entity_id
_entity_poly.type
_entity_poly.pdbx_seq_one_letter_code
_entity_poly.pdbx_strand_id
1 'polypeptide(L)'
;MLTGITGCELRDQITLLMPKPKIEITMEVRSTKPGEYALSGFSNLPNQTNLTVQAVRSLQVNSTSSVLNNQPIRSVLAQRQIQIKDGQWQTEMNLHQALPDGRSIEAWQSNVVQANMLPSDQVQFIATTEPQNRAIELQPNAAVKTQFASDGRVFLKVEHSIALEPPIVRSTVAETVVR
;
A
#
# COMPACT_ATOMS: atom_id res chain seq x y z
N MET A 1 -16.42 -32.20 -55.27
CA MET A 1 -15.10 -31.89 -54.68
C MET A 1 -15.36 -31.51 -53.23
N LEU A 2 -14.88 -32.32 -52.29
CA LEU A 2 -14.97 -32.08 -50.85
C LEU A 2 -13.73 -31.30 -50.42
N THR A 3 -13.88 -30.03 -50.07
CA THR A 3 -12.82 -29.25 -49.43
C THR A 3 -13.03 -29.33 -47.91
N GLY A 4 -12.13 -30.06 -47.25
CA GLY A 4 -12.11 -30.22 -45.80
C GLY A 4 -11.70 -28.91 -45.11
N ILE A 5 -12.42 -28.57 -44.05
CA ILE A 5 -12.03 -27.50 -43.13
C ILE A 5 -11.11 -28.13 -42.09
N THR A 6 -9.84 -27.75 -42.13
CA THR A 6 -8.78 -28.22 -41.24
C THR A 6 -9.04 -27.70 -39.82
N GLY A 7 -9.16 -28.61 -38.85
CA GLY A 7 -9.53 -28.33 -37.45
C GLY A 7 -8.55 -27.49 -36.61
N CYS A 8 -7.60 -26.78 -37.22
CA CYS A 8 -6.67 -25.89 -36.51
C CYS A 8 -7.15 -24.43 -36.44
N GLU A 9 -7.99 -23.94 -37.36
CA GLU A 9 -8.41 -22.53 -37.39
C GLU A 9 -9.50 -22.16 -36.37
N LEU A 10 -10.13 -23.16 -35.73
CA LEU A 10 -11.16 -22.91 -34.71
C LEU A 10 -10.59 -22.65 -33.31
N ARG A 11 -9.33 -23.01 -33.02
CA ARG A 11 -8.75 -22.82 -31.69
C ARG A 11 -8.35 -21.38 -31.41
N ASP A 12 -7.87 -20.66 -32.43
CA ASP A 12 -7.43 -19.27 -32.27
C ASP A 12 -8.62 -18.30 -32.19
N GLN A 13 -9.77 -18.65 -32.76
CA GLN A 13 -10.97 -17.81 -32.72
C GLN A 13 -11.77 -17.93 -31.41
N ILE A 14 -11.71 -19.06 -30.71
CA ILE A 14 -12.45 -19.25 -29.44
C ILE A 14 -11.84 -18.43 -28.30
N THR A 15 -10.54 -18.14 -28.34
CA THR A 15 -9.85 -17.34 -27.30
C THR A 15 -10.31 -15.87 -27.27
N LEU A 16 -10.84 -15.35 -28.39
CA LEU A 16 -11.33 -13.97 -28.51
C LEU A 16 -12.76 -13.75 -27.97
N LEU A 17 -13.50 -14.82 -27.67
CA LEU A 17 -14.91 -14.76 -27.26
C LEU A 17 -15.12 -15.00 -25.75
N MET A 18 -14.06 -15.32 -24.99
CA MET A 18 -14.19 -15.45 -23.55
C MET A 18 -14.15 -14.06 -22.91
N PRO A 19 -15.16 -13.66 -22.13
CA PRO A 19 -15.04 -12.47 -21.31
C PRO A 19 -13.84 -12.66 -20.38
N LYS A 20 -12.83 -11.79 -20.51
CA LYS A 20 -11.69 -11.79 -19.59
C LYS A 20 -12.25 -11.72 -18.18
N PRO A 21 -11.88 -12.65 -17.27
CA PRO A 21 -12.40 -12.61 -15.92
C PRO A 21 -12.08 -11.24 -15.32
N LYS A 22 -13.10 -10.54 -14.83
CA LYS A 22 -12.93 -9.27 -14.16
C LYS A 22 -12.12 -9.54 -12.90
N ILE A 23 -10.86 -9.13 -12.88
CA ILE A 23 -10.00 -9.38 -11.73
C ILE A 23 -10.44 -8.47 -10.58
N GLU A 24 -10.54 -9.04 -9.38
CA GLU A 24 -11.06 -8.39 -8.19
C GLU A 24 -10.14 -8.60 -7.00
N ILE A 25 -9.96 -7.54 -6.23
CA ILE A 25 -9.28 -7.55 -4.94
C ILE A 25 -9.96 -6.51 -4.05
N THR A 26 -10.27 -6.89 -2.82
CA THR A 26 -10.89 -6.02 -1.81
C THR A 26 -9.98 -5.93 -0.59
N MET A 27 -10.20 -4.91 0.25
CA MET A 27 -9.46 -4.72 1.49
C MET A 27 -10.36 -4.07 2.53
N GLU A 28 -10.44 -4.69 3.70
CA GLU A 28 -10.94 -4.14 4.94
C GLU A 28 -9.77 -3.92 5.89
N VAL A 29 -9.82 -2.83 6.65
CA VAL A 29 -8.82 -2.51 7.65
C VAL A 29 -9.52 -2.18 8.96
N ARG A 30 -9.07 -2.81 10.06
CA ARG A 30 -9.64 -2.64 11.40
C ARG A 30 -8.52 -2.33 12.39
N SER A 31 -8.69 -1.27 13.17
CA SER A 31 -7.80 -0.97 14.29
C SER A 31 -8.04 -1.98 15.42
N THR A 32 -6.99 -2.67 15.87
CA THR A 32 -7.06 -3.59 17.01
C THR A 32 -6.61 -2.91 18.30
N LYS A 33 -5.60 -2.05 18.22
CA LYS A 33 -5.17 -1.11 19.26
C LYS A 33 -4.38 0.05 18.61
N PRO A 34 -4.08 1.15 19.32
CA PRO A 34 -3.35 2.27 18.73
C PRO A 34 -2.03 1.84 18.07
N GLY A 35 -1.90 2.07 16.75
CA GLY A 35 -0.75 1.66 15.96
C GLY A 35 -0.79 0.22 15.43
N GLU A 36 -1.80 -0.58 15.78
CA GLU A 36 -1.95 -1.96 15.30
C GLU A 36 -3.26 -2.18 14.54
N TYR A 37 -3.14 -2.88 13.41
CA TYR A 37 -4.23 -3.07 12.46
C TYR A 37 -4.29 -4.52 11.99
N ALA A 38 -5.52 -5.03 11.94
CA ALA A 38 -5.85 -6.23 11.21
C ALA A 38 -6.37 -5.85 9.82
N LEU A 39 -5.83 -6.49 8.79
CA LEU A 39 -6.22 -6.29 7.41
C LEU A 39 -6.70 -7.63 6.84
N SER A 40 -7.79 -7.58 6.09
CA SER A 40 -8.36 -8.75 5.44
C SER A 40 -8.98 -8.37 4.11
N GLY A 41 -9.13 -9.32 3.20
CA GLY A 41 -9.82 -9.07 1.95
C GLY A 41 -10.06 -10.32 1.13
N PHE A 42 -10.83 -10.13 0.07
CA PHE A 42 -11.10 -11.13 -0.94
C PHE A 42 -10.29 -10.84 -2.21
N SER A 43 -9.97 -11.87 -2.98
CA SER A 43 -9.50 -11.74 -4.36
C SER A 43 -9.83 -13.00 -5.17
N ASN A 44 -10.12 -12.83 -6.46
CA ASN A 44 -10.32 -13.96 -7.39
C ASN A 44 -9.03 -14.41 -8.11
N LEU A 45 -7.86 -14.00 -7.60
CA LEU A 45 -6.56 -14.46 -8.08
C LEU A 45 -6.30 -15.92 -7.69
N PRO A 46 -5.41 -16.63 -8.41
CA PRO A 46 -5.02 -18.00 -8.07
C PRO A 46 -4.51 -18.11 -6.62
N ASN A 47 -4.78 -19.26 -5.99
CA ASN A 47 -4.19 -19.59 -4.70
C ASN A 47 -2.66 -19.48 -4.76
N GLN A 48 -2.05 -19.11 -3.63
CA GLN A 48 -0.61 -18.88 -3.47
C GLN A 48 -0.07 -17.66 -4.24
N THR A 49 -0.93 -16.86 -4.87
CA THR A 49 -0.51 -15.55 -5.39
C THR A 49 -0.02 -14.68 -4.23
N ASN A 50 1.18 -14.13 -4.37
CA ASN A 50 1.77 -13.24 -3.38
C ASN A 50 1.17 -11.84 -3.49
N LEU A 51 0.81 -11.26 -2.35
CA LEU A 51 0.44 -9.87 -2.16
C LEU A 51 1.49 -9.20 -1.28
N THR A 52 1.90 -8.00 -1.66
CA THR A 52 2.61 -7.07 -0.79
C THR A 52 1.61 -6.06 -0.26
N VAL A 53 1.49 -6.01 1.06
CA VAL A 53 0.62 -5.08 1.77
C VAL A 53 1.50 -4.06 2.49
N GLN A 54 1.24 -2.77 2.28
CA GLN A 54 2.01 -1.66 2.86
C GLN A 54 1.09 -0.66 3.55
N ALA A 55 1.59 -0.04 4.62
CA ALA A 55 1.02 1.15 5.23
C ALA A 55 1.93 2.34 4.95
N VAL A 56 1.37 3.42 4.41
CA VAL A 56 2.13 4.59 3.94
C VAL A 56 1.57 5.85 4.55
N ARG A 57 2.45 6.74 5.02
CA ARG A 57 2.12 8.08 5.50
C ARG A 57 2.69 9.12 4.56
N SER A 58 1.85 10.06 4.14
CA SER A 58 2.30 11.23 3.38
C SER A 58 2.87 12.27 4.34
N LEU A 59 4.01 12.85 3.97
CA LEU A 59 4.73 13.89 4.70
C LEU A 59 4.84 15.12 3.80
N GLN A 60 4.51 16.28 4.32
CA GLN A 60 4.63 17.56 3.63
C GLN A 60 5.78 18.36 4.22
N VAL A 61 6.58 19.01 3.36
CA VAL A 61 7.65 19.89 3.82
C VAL A 61 7.01 21.06 4.56
N ASN A 62 7.49 21.31 5.79
CA ASN A 62 7.10 22.47 6.58
C ASN A 62 7.76 23.72 5.99
N SER A 63 7.26 24.23 4.87
CA SER A 63 7.83 25.44 4.27
C SER A 63 6.78 26.34 3.64
N THR A 64 6.74 27.57 4.12
CA THR A 64 6.20 28.76 3.44
C THR A 64 7.00 29.15 2.18
N SER A 65 8.01 28.37 1.77
CA SER A 65 8.84 28.64 0.60
C SER A 65 8.39 27.84 -0.63
N SER A 66 7.86 28.56 -1.60
CA SER A 66 7.20 28.14 -2.85
C SER A 66 8.11 27.51 -3.93
N VAL A 67 9.23 26.87 -3.60
CA VAL A 67 10.27 26.53 -4.61
C VAL A 67 10.67 25.04 -4.67
N LEU A 68 10.17 24.17 -3.80
CA LEU A 68 10.41 22.74 -3.90
C LEU A 68 9.10 22.00 -4.17
N ASN A 69 9.07 21.27 -5.29
CA ASN A 69 7.98 20.41 -5.77
C ASN A 69 6.97 20.02 -4.67
N ASN A 70 5.73 20.52 -4.79
CA ASN A 70 4.58 20.27 -3.90
C ASN A 70 4.14 18.79 -3.81
N GLN A 71 4.95 17.83 -4.24
CA GLN A 71 4.61 16.42 -4.14
C GLN A 71 4.94 15.91 -2.72
N PRO A 72 3.96 15.29 -2.03
CA PRO A 72 4.18 14.76 -0.69
C PRO A 72 5.24 13.65 -0.73
N ILE A 73 6.16 13.68 0.23
CA ILE A 73 7.10 12.60 0.47
C ILE A 73 6.33 11.46 1.14
N ARG A 74 6.50 10.23 0.67
CA ARG A 74 5.80 9.06 1.21
C ARG A 74 6.74 8.22 2.05
N SER A 75 6.36 7.96 3.29
CA SER A 75 7.10 7.07 4.19
C SER A 75 6.34 5.76 4.39
N VAL A 76 7.03 4.64 4.23
CA VAL A 76 6.49 3.30 4.48
C VAL A 76 6.61 3.02 5.98
N LEU A 77 5.47 2.88 6.65
CA LEU A 77 5.40 2.60 8.08
C LEU A 77 5.61 1.12 8.39
N ALA A 78 4.99 0.25 7.58
CA ALA A 78 5.07 -1.19 7.68
C ALA A 78 4.83 -1.85 6.32
N GLN A 79 5.41 -3.04 6.11
CA GLN A 79 5.21 -3.86 4.92
C GLN A 79 5.13 -5.34 5.30
N ARG A 80 4.21 -6.07 4.66
CA ARG A 80 4.06 -7.52 4.79
C ARG A 80 3.89 -8.15 3.42
N GLN A 81 4.48 -9.34 3.24
CA GLN A 81 4.17 -10.22 2.12
C GLN A 81 3.29 -11.35 2.62
N ILE A 82 2.19 -11.61 1.91
CA ILE A 82 1.18 -12.60 2.26
C ILE A 82 0.69 -13.32 1.02
N GLN A 83 0.09 -14.49 1.19
CA GLN A 83 -0.43 -15.30 0.10
C GLN A 83 -1.95 -15.38 0.16
N ILE A 84 -2.58 -15.37 -1.02
CA ILE A 84 -4.00 -15.67 -1.16
C ILE A 84 -4.23 -17.15 -0.90
N LYS A 85 -5.23 -17.45 -0.06
CA LYS A 85 -5.70 -18.79 0.25
C LYS A 85 -7.21 -18.82 0.12
N ASP A 86 -7.70 -19.64 -0.81
CA ASP A 86 -9.11 -19.86 -1.08
C ASP A 86 -9.87 -18.55 -1.35
N GLY A 87 -9.25 -17.70 -2.15
CA GLY A 87 -9.76 -16.36 -2.49
C GLY A 87 -9.74 -15.36 -1.34
N GLN A 88 -9.19 -15.71 -0.19
CA GLN A 88 -9.09 -14.83 0.99
C GLN A 88 -7.64 -14.50 1.30
N TRP A 89 -7.42 -13.38 1.95
CA TRP A 89 -6.12 -12.99 2.46
C TRP A 89 -6.27 -12.16 3.75
N GLN A 90 -5.28 -12.27 4.64
CA GLN A 90 -5.28 -11.54 5.90
C GLN A 90 -3.86 -11.29 6.41
N THR A 91 -3.66 -10.22 7.18
CA THR A 91 -2.41 -9.89 7.84
C THR A 91 -2.60 -8.95 9.03
N GLU A 92 -1.59 -8.87 9.88
CA GLU A 92 -1.50 -7.90 10.97
C GLU A 92 -0.31 -6.96 10.75
N MET A 93 -0.53 -5.67 11.02
CA MET A 93 0.50 -4.64 10.90
C MET A 93 0.58 -3.79 12.15
N ASN A 94 1.80 -3.66 12.68
CA ASN A 94 2.16 -2.66 13.66
C ASN A 94 2.89 -1.52 12.93
N LEU A 95 2.34 -0.31 13.02
CA LEU A 95 2.87 0.89 12.37
C LEU A 95 3.95 1.57 13.22
N HIS A 96 4.09 1.16 14.48
CA HIS A 96 5.01 1.74 15.42
C HIS A 96 6.20 0.81 15.69
N GLN A 97 7.29 1.43 16.08
CA GLN A 97 8.51 0.81 16.56
C GLN A 97 8.75 1.28 18.00
N ALA A 98 9.01 0.32 18.89
CA ALA A 98 9.39 0.63 20.26
C ALA A 98 10.86 1.02 20.31
N LEU A 99 11.17 2.18 20.88
CA LEU A 99 12.53 2.60 21.19
C LEU A 99 12.98 2.05 22.56
N PRO A 100 14.29 1.94 22.82
CA PRO A 100 14.82 1.48 24.11
C PRO A 100 14.37 2.33 25.30
N ASP A 101 13.99 3.59 25.07
CA ASP A 101 13.49 4.52 26.08
C ASP A 101 11.97 4.39 26.35
N GLY A 102 11.32 3.38 25.75
CA GLY A 102 9.89 3.11 25.90
C GLY A 102 8.99 3.99 25.02
N ARG A 103 9.54 4.91 24.21
CA ARG A 103 8.74 5.65 23.23
C ARG A 103 8.34 4.76 22.07
N SER A 104 7.18 5.06 21.51
CA SER A 104 6.62 4.41 20.32
C SER A 104 6.65 5.40 19.17
N ILE A 105 7.37 5.10 18.10
CA ILE A 105 7.53 5.99 16.95
C ILE A 105 7.17 5.31 15.64
N GLU A 106 6.72 6.09 14.66
CA GLU A 106 6.62 5.67 13.27
C GLU A 106 7.99 5.73 12.57
N ALA A 107 8.17 4.93 11.52
CA ALA A 107 9.45 4.80 10.81
C ALA A 107 10.01 6.12 10.24
N TRP A 108 9.16 7.10 9.91
CA TRP A 108 9.64 8.41 9.44
C TRP A 108 10.27 9.26 10.55
N GLN A 109 9.86 9.04 11.80
CA GLN A 109 10.32 9.84 12.94
C GLN A 109 11.77 9.53 13.33
N SER A 110 12.32 8.38 12.91
CA SER A 110 13.73 8.06 13.10
C SER A 110 14.65 8.73 12.09
N ASN A 111 14.11 9.32 11.01
CA ASN A 111 14.88 10.06 10.03
C ASN A 111 14.80 11.56 10.33
N VAL A 112 15.95 12.19 10.65
CA VAL A 112 16.02 13.60 11.06
C VAL A 112 15.41 14.57 10.04
N VAL A 113 15.52 14.28 8.74
CA VAL A 113 14.95 15.14 7.69
C VAL A 113 13.42 15.02 7.68
N GLN A 114 12.90 13.79 7.72
CA GLN A 114 11.46 13.54 7.72
C GLN A 114 10.78 13.93 9.04
N ALA A 115 11.48 13.84 10.17
CA ALA A 115 10.97 14.22 11.49
C ALA A 115 10.57 15.70 11.58
N ASN A 116 11.10 16.56 10.71
CA ASN A 116 10.77 17.99 10.62
C ASN A 116 9.62 18.30 9.63
N MET A 117 9.00 17.27 9.04
CA MET A 117 7.89 17.40 8.09
C MET A 117 6.54 17.29 8.80
N LEU A 118 5.50 17.81 8.14
CA LEU A 118 4.11 17.70 8.61
C LEU A 118 3.50 16.39 8.11
N PRO A 119 3.15 15.44 8.99
CA PRO A 119 2.50 14.21 8.58
C PRO A 119 1.04 14.46 8.23
N SER A 120 0.53 13.71 7.23
CA SER A 120 -0.90 13.60 7.01
C SER A 120 -1.56 12.89 8.19
N ASP A 121 -2.74 13.35 8.55
CA ASP A 121 -3.71 12.70 9.44
C ASP A 121 -4.26 11.38 8.88
N GLN A 122 -3.89 10.99 7.66
CA GLN A 122 -4.30 9.74 7.04
C GLN A 122 -3.12 8.80 6.89
N VAL A 123 -3.37 7.52 7.16
CA VAL A 123 -2.50 6.42 6.71
C VAL A 123 -3.21 5.67 5.61
N GLN A 124 -2.45 5.41 4.54
CA GLN A 124 -2.93 4.68 3.39
C GLN A 124 -2.41 3.25 3.42
N PHE A 125 -3.33 2.30 3.44
CA PHE A 125 -3.07 0.89 3.26
C PHE A 125 -3.20 0.51 1.80
N ILE A 126 -2.27 -0.30 1.31
CA ILE A 126 -2.15 -0.64 -0.10
C ILE A 126 -1.85 -2.13 -0.19
N ALA A 127 -2.61 -2.88 -0.97
CA ALA A 127 -2.27 -4.27 -1.32
C ALA A 127 -2.01 -4.36 -2.83
N THR A 128 -0.91 -5.01 -3.21
CA THR A 128 -0.46 -5.13 -4.60
C THR A 128 0.18 -6.49 -4.88
N THR A 129 0.06 -7.00 -6.11
CA THR A 129 0.69 -8.27 -6.53
C THR A 129 2.19 -8.15 -6.85
N GLU A 130 2.79 -6.96 -6.78
CA GLU A 130 4.23 -6.76 -6.99
C GLU A 130 4.87 -6.03 -5.80
N PRO A 131 5.99 -6.53 -5.24
CA PRO A 131 6.75 -5.82 -4.22
C PRO A 131 7.43 -4.60 -4.85
N GLN A 132 6.86 -3.40 -4.66
CA GLN A 132 7.41 -2.18 -5.26
C GLN A 132 8.40 -1.49 -4.32
N ASN A 133 9.64 -1.31 -4.82
CA ASN A 133 10.74 -0.61 -4.16
C ASN A 133 10.78 0.90 -4.47
N ARG A 134 9.76 1.48 -5.14
CA ARG A 134 9.74 2.91 -5.50
C ARG A 134 8.40 3.56 -5.21
N ALA A 135 8.48 4.85 -4.87
CA ALA A 135 7.41 5.73 -4.44
C ALA A 135 6.17 5.62 -5.34
N ILE A 136 5.07 5.22 -4.72
CA ILE A 136 3.80 5.05 -5.40
C ILE A 136 3.26 6.44 -5.74
N GLU A 137 3.04 6.73 -7.02
CA GLU A 137 2.16 7.84 -7.43
C GLU A 137 0.72 7.45 -7.09
N LEU A 138 0.30 7.75 -5.86
CA LEU A 138 -1.09 7.61 -5.43
C LEU A 138 -1.84 8.85 -5.90
N GLN A 139 -2.77 8.64 -6.83
CA GLN A 139 -3.80 9.64 -7.14
C GLN A 139 -4.89 9.50 -6.07
N PRO A 140 -5.42 10.59 -5.51
CA PRO A 140 -6.53 10.52 -4.57
C PRO A 140 -7.74 9.86 -5.24
N ASN A 141 -8.42 8.95 -4.54
CA ASN A 141 -9.73 8.36 -4.84
C ASN A 141 -9.83 7.25 -5.91
N ALA A 142 -9.05 6.15 -5.82
CA ALA A 142 -9.34 4.97 -6.65
C ALA A 142 -9.37 3.66 -5.86
N ALA A 143 -10.54 3.02 -5.84
CA ALA A 143 -10.78 1.79 -5.10
C ALA A 143 -10.08 0.56 -5.70
N VAL A 144 -9.88 0.48 -7.02
CA VAL A 144 -9.07 -0.56 -7.67
C VAL A 144 -8.45 0.04 -8.93
N LYS A 145 -7.14 -0.07 -9.12
CA LYS A 145 -6.47 0.26 -10.39
C LYS A 145 -5.71 -0.94 -10.91
N THR A 146 -6.12 -1.44 -12.07
CA THR A 146 -5.26 -2.26 -12.92
C THR A 146 -4.20 -1.33 -13.50
N GLN A 147 -2.94 -1.52 -13.12
CA GLN A 147 -1.82 -0.73 -13.64
C GLN A 147 -0.92 -1.62 -14.50
N PHE A 148 -0.47 -1.11 -15.63
CA PHE A 148 0.50 -1.80 -16.47
C PHE A 148 1.89 -1.31 -16.08
N ALA A 149 2.84 -2.21 -15.78
CA ALA A 149 4.23 -1.77 -15.71
C ALA A 149 4.78 -1.50 -17.12
N SER A 150 5.93 -0.84 -17.15
CA SER A 150 6.66 -0.52 -18.38
C SER A 150 7.08 -1.76 -19.19
N ASP A 151 7.02 -2.95 -18.60
CA ASP A 151 7.30 -4.25 -19.26
C ASP A 151 6.04 -4.97 -19.78
N GLY A 152 4.86 -4.34 -19.68
CA GLY A 152 3.59 -4.88 -20.15
C GLY A 152 2.90 -5.84 -19.18
N ARG A 153 3.46 -6.10 -17.99
CA ARG A 153 2.79 -6.89 -16.94
C ARG A 153 1.64 -6.10 -16.32
N VAL A 154 0.54 -6.78 -16.05
CA VAL A 154 -0.66 -6.23 -15.41
C VAL A 154 -0.56 -6.44 -13.90
N PHE A 155 -0.65 -5.38 -13.13
CA PHE A 155 -0.64 -5.40 -11.67
C PHE A 155 -1.96 -4.90 -11.11
N LEU A 156 -2.34 -5.50 -9.99
CA LEU A 156 -3.58 -5.19 -9.30
C LEU A 156 -3.24 -4.45 -8.03
N LYS A 157 -3.95 -3.35 -7.81
CA LYS A 157 -3.77 -2.50 -6.66
C LYS A 157 -5.12 -2.14 -6.07
N VAL A 158 -5.27 -2.36 -4.77
CA VAL A 158 -6.37 -1.84 -3.95
C VAL A 158 -5.80 -0.89 -2.90
N GLU A 159 -6.52 0.20 -2.66
CA GLU A 159 -6.14 1.24 -1.72
C GLU A 159 -7.27 1.45 -0.71
N HIS A 160 -6.90 1.61 0.56
CA HIS A 160 -7.82 1.97 1.62
C HIS A 160 -7.15 2.97 2.57
N SER A 161 -7.80 4.09 2.84
CA SER A 161 -7.26 5.15 3.70
C SER A 161 -8.06 5.26 4.98
N ILE A 162 -7.38 5.37 6.11
CA ILE A 162 -7.99 5.60 7.42
C ILE A 162 -7.35 6.82 8.07
N ALA A 163 -8.19 7.62 8.73
CA ALA A 163 -7.77 8.74 9.56
C ALA A 163 -7.11 8.22 10.84
N LEU A 164 -5.85 8.58 11.04
CA LEU A 164 -5.05 8.29 12.22
C LEU A 164 -4.43 9.58 12.75
N GLU A 165 -4.75 9.95 13.99
CA GLU A 165 -4.03 11.02 14.67
C GLU A 165 -2.54 10.65 14.77
N PRO A 166 -1.60 11.58 14.49
CA PRO A 166 -0.18 11.31 14.65
C PRO A 166 0.12 10.83 16.09
N PRO A 167 1.01 9.84 16.27
CA PRO A 167 1.39 9.41 17.61
C PRO A 167 1.95 10.58 18.40
N ILE A 168 1.46 10.78 19.63
CA ILE A 168 1.94 11.84 20.52
C ILE A 168 3.37 11.49 20.95
N VAL A 169 4.34 12.15 20.33
CA VAL A 169 5.72 12.14 20.82
C VAL A 169 5.73 12.98 22.10
N ARG A 170 5.85 12.33 23.26
CA ARG A 170 6.31 13.05 24.46
C ARG A 170 7.77 13.41 24.21
N SER A 171 8.00 14.60 23.66
CA SER A 171 9.32 15.22 23.77
C SER A 171 9.56 15.46 25.25
N THR A 172 10.44 14.66 25.86
CA THR A 172 11.16 15.14 27.04
C THR A 172 12.03 16.29 26.54
N VAL A 173 11.48 17.49 26.57
CA VAL A 173 12.29 18.70 26.56
C VAL A 173 13.13 18.58 27.83
N ALA A 174 14.43 18.32 27.67
CA ALA A 174 15.35 18.50 28.78
C ALA A 174 15.26 19.98 29.16
N GLU A 175 14.62 20.24 30.30
CA GLU A 175 14.62 21.54 30.94
C GLU A 175 16.06 21.80 31.40
N THR A 176 16.85 22.43 30.52
CA THR A 176 18.14 22.99 30.89
C THR A 176 17.88 24.14 31.86
N VAL A 177 17.81 23.80 33.15
CA VAL A 177 17.90 24.77 34.23
C VAL A 177 19.34 25.29 34.24
N VAL A 178 19.56 26.43 33.59
CA VAL A 178 20.77 27.22 33.80
C VAL A 178 20.65 27.83 35.20
N ARG A 179 21.49 27.34 36.13
CA ARG A 179 21.75 28.00 37.41
C ARG A 179 22.84 29.04 37.25
#